data_AF-A0A821FAN0-F1
#
_entry.id   AF-A0A821FAN0-F1
#
_cell.length_a   1.000
_cell.length_b   1.000
_cell.length_c   1.000
_cell.angle_alpha   90.00
_cell.angle_beta   90.00
_cell.angle_gamma   90.00
#
_symmetry.space_group_name_H-M   'P 1'
#
loop_
_entity.id
_entity.type
_entity.pdbx_description
1 polymer ?
#
loop_
_entity_poly.entity_id
_entity_poly.type
_entity_poly.pdbx_seq_one_letter_code
_entity_poly.pdbx_strand_id
1 'polypeptide(L)'
;MEFMIGDSTILHPHCDPMTYPHLFPRGDKGWYSELEKIDQSRNRKRVSMLQFYSYRVAIRATFSAIHCGGKLFKQYIVDAYIKTEQNRLPFYRQNQKVPRVELYQGLMDHLANEAHIEGLRPGRVIILPSSFQGNPRAMQQNYQDAMAVVRKYRKPDLFITFTCNPTWREIQEQLFPGQTPSDRPDLITRVFKLKLNELIDDIFKKHILGRTIANVFVIEFQKRGLPHCHMLIILNSEDKIKSDNHIDRIVCSEMPDAARFPQLHECGHDCANIKLQRSIQECAAAQGGLEWDEIKAHIDARYVKAAWRVFEFPLHDKSHAIIRLAAHLPIDC
;
A
#
# COMPACT_ATOMS: atom_id res chain seq x y z
N MET A 1 31.01 10.07 0.58
CA MET A 1 31.16 9.79 2.02
C MET A 1 30.08 8.77 2.38
N GLU A 2 30.37 7.49 2.15
CA GLU A 2 29.48 6.37 2.48
C GLU A 2 29.43 6.21 3.99
N PHE A 3 28.32 6.60 4.62
CA PHE A 3 28.07 6.20 6.00
C PHE A 3 27.65 4.73 5.99
N MET A 4 28.57 3.85 6.41
CA MET A 4 28.22 2.52 6.88
C MET A 4 27.27 2.66 8.07
N ILE A 5 25.97 2.43 7.84
CA ILE A 5 24.94 2.42 8.88
C ILE A 5 25.13 1.15 9.70
N GLY A 6 25.87 1.23 10.80
CA GLY A 6 25.86 0.20 11.83
C GLY A 6 24.44 0.03 12.42
N ASP A 7 24.07 -1.20 12.76
CA ASP A 7 22.74 -1.59 13.27
C ASP A 7 22.27 -0.78 14.51
N SER A 8 23.16 -0.07 15.20
CA SER A 8 22.85 0.78 16.37
C SER A 8 22.42 2.22 16.04
N THR A 9 22.63 2.71 14.82
CA THR A 9 22.48 4.14 14.52
C THR A 9 21.02 4.58 14.43
N ILE A 10 20.13 3.72 13.92
CA ILE A 10 18.70 4.05 13.75
C ILE A 10 17.91 4.04 15.07
N LEU A 11 18.46 3.44 16.12
CA LEU A 11 17.82 3.32 17.44
C LEU A 11 18.20 4.47 18.37
N HIS A 12 19.15 5.32 17.98
CA HIS A 12 19.65 6.41 18.80
C HIS A 12 18.69 7.61 18.82
N PRO A 13 18.36 8.18 20.00
CA PRO A 13 17.38 9.26 20.12
C PRO A 13 17.78 10.54 19.36
N HIS A 14 19.06 10.73 19.04
CA HIS A 14 19.53 11.89 18.28
C HIS A 14 19.67 11.64 16.78
N CYS A 15 19.35 10.43 16.28
CA CYS A 15 19.46 10.11 14.85
C CYS A 15 18.58 11.05 14.00
N ASP A 16 17.26 11.10 14.25
CA ASP A 16 16.36 11.95 13.47
C ASP A 16 16.68 13.47 13.59
N PRO A 17 16.92 14.03 14.79
CA PRO A 17 17.24 15.44 14.93
C PRO A 17 18.56 15.84 14.26
N MET A 18 19.57 14.96 14.25
CA MET A 18 20.84 15.23 13.58
C MET A 18 20.71 15.15 12.06
N THR A 19 19.89 14.24 11.53
CA THR A 19 19.64 14.13 10.08
C THR A 19 18.70 15.22 9.57
N TYR A 20 17.73 15.64 10.39
CA TYR A 20 16.68 16.58 10.01
C TYR A 20 16.59 17.80 10.96
N PRO A 21 17.64 18.61 11.20
CA PRO A 21 17.60 19.68 12.19
C PRO A 21 16.43 20.65 12.02
N HIS A 22 16.06 20.97 10.78
CA HIS A 22 14.94 21.86 10.46
C HIS A 22 13.56 21.29 10.85
N LEU A 23 13.41 19.96 10.94
CA LEU A 23 12.16 19.32 11.41
C LEU A 23 12.11 19.19 12.94
N PHE A 24 13.22 19.48 13.62
CA PHE A 24 13.40 19.41 15.08
C PHE A 24 13.92 20.75 15.63
N PRO A 25 13.23 21.88 15.40
CA PRO A 25 13.73 23.21 15.78
C PRO A 25 13.92 23.40 17.29
N ARG A 26 13.27 22.55 18.11
CA ARG A 26 13.39 22.55 19.58
C ARG A 26 14.41 21.55 20.12
N GLY A 27 15.08 20.79 19.25
CA GLY A 27 15.99 19.72 19.65
C GLY A 27 15.30 18.52 20.31
N ASP A 28 14.00 18.31 20.03
CA ASP A 28 13.25 17.15 20.54
C ASP A 28 13.95 15.85 20.12
N LYS A 29 13.89 14.82 20.98
CA LYS A 29 14.45 13.51 20.65
C LYS A 29 13.61 12.81 19.56
N GLY A 30 14.30 12.07 18.70
CA GLY A 30 13.73 11.06 17.81
C GLY A 30 13.29 9.81 18.58
N TRP A 31 12.87 8.79 17.84
CA TRP A 31 12.50 7.49 18.44
C TRP A 31 13.72 6.76 19.00
N TYR A 32 13.52 6.01 20.09
CA TYR A 32 14.50 5.10 20.68
C TYR A 32 13.78 3.94 21.40
N SER A 33 14.50 2.84 21.64
CA SER A 33 13.93 1.55 22.10
C SER A 33 13.21 1.62 23.45
N GLU A 34 13.66 2.48 24.36
CA GLU A 34 13.11 2.65 25.71
C GLU A 34 11.98 3.68 25.77
N LEU A 35 11.54 4.25 24.64
CA LEU A 35 10.46 5.24 24.64
C LEU A 35 9.13 4.63 25.12
N GLU A 36 8.57 5.20 26.18
CA GLU A 36 7.32 4.73 26.80
C GLU A 36 6.11 5.63 26.51
N LYS A 37 4.92 5.04 26.60
CA LYS A 37 3.64 5.76 26.51
C LYS A 37 3.35 6.48 27.82
N ILE A 38 2.73 7.65 27.71
CA ILE A 38 2.29 8.44 28.88
C ILE A 38 1.19 7.70 29.65
N ASP A 39 0.23 7.10 28.94
CA ASP A 39 -0.79 6.24 29.55
C ASP A 39 -0.28 4.79 29.65
N GLN A 40 0.04 4.37 30.87
CA GLN A 40 0.54 3.03 31.19
C GLN A 40 -0.59 2.00 31.40
N SER A 41 -1.87 2.35 31.26
CA SER A 41 -2.99 1.45 31.55
C SER A 41 -3.15 0.30 30.53
N ARG A 42 -2.55 0.41 29.34
CA ARG A 42 -2.57 -0.64 28.31
C ARG A 42 -1.37 -1.58 28.44
N ASN A 43 -1.58 -2.88 28.20
CA ASN A 43 -0.59 -3.98 28.25
C ASN A 43 0.75 -3.75 27.51
N ARG A 44 0.91 -2.69 26.69
CA ARG A 44 2.14 -2.38 25.96
C ARG A 44 2.66 -0.99 26.32
N LYS A 45 3.64 -0.96 27.24
CA LYS A 45 4.29 0.25 27.77
C LYS A 45 5.16 0.99 26.75
N ARG A 46 5.83 0.26 25.85
CA ARG A 46 6.73 0.85 24.85
C ARG A 46 6.00 1.37 23.60
N VAL A 47 6.49 2.47 23.04
CA VAL A 47 6.04 3.06 21.78
C VAL A 47 6.77 2.38 20.62
N SER A 48 6.03 1.80 19.66
CA SER A 48 6.68 1.29 18.44
C SER A 48 7.20 2.45 17.58
N MET A 49 8.25 2.19 16.81
CA MET A 49 8.81 3.18 15.88
C MET A 49 7.75 3.73 14.92
N LEU A 50 6.86 2.85 14.43
CA LEU A 50 5.74 3.26 13.60
C LEU A 50 4.77 4.18 14.35
N GLN A 51 4.35 3.83 15.58
CA GLN A 51 3.47 4.68 16.39
C GLN A 51 4.06 6.08 16.61
N PHE A 52 5.36 6.16 16.83
CA PHE A 52 6.06 7.44 16.94
C PHE A 52 6.00 8.26 15.66
N TYR A 53 6.30 7.66 14.50
CA TYR A 53 6.25 8.38 13.23
C TYR A 53 4.82 8.77 12.83
N SER A 54 3.82 7.89 13.02
CA SER A 54 2.42 8.24 12.78
C SER A 54 1.97 9.39 13.69
N TYR A 55 2.43 9.41 14.95
CA TYR A 55 2.17 10.51 15.88
C TYR A 55 2.86 11.81 15.44
N ARG A 56 4.11 11.75 14.98
CA ARG A 56 4.84 12.95 14.52
C ARG A 56 4.19 13.59 13.30
N VAL A 57 3.71 12.78 12.35
CA VAL A 57 3.03 13.22 11.11
C VAL A 57 1.54 13.51 11.34
N ALA A 58 1.01 13.33 12.55
CA ALA A 58 -0.38 13.66 12.86
C ALA A 58 -0.62 15.18 12.73
N ILE A 59 -1.72 15.53 12.06
CA ILE A 59 -2.16 16.92 11.90
C ILE A 59 -2.64 17.45 13.26
N ARG A 60 -2.18 18.65 13.62
CA ARG A 60 -2.54 19.35 14.86
C ARG A 60 -2.87 20.81 14.51
N ALA A 61 -3.60 21.50 15.40
CA ALA A 61 -3.91 22.92 15.23
C ALA A 61 -2.68 23.85 15.34
N THR A 62 -1.55 23.33 15.84
CA THR A 62 -0.29 24.06 15.97
C THR A 62 0.56 23.94 14.70
N PHE A 63 1.43 24.92 14.47
CA PHE A 63 2.43 24.87 13.40
C PHE A 63 3.23 23.55 13.43
N SER A 64 3.43 22.97 12.24
CA SER A 64 4.18 21.72 12.06
C SER A 64 5.31 21.93 11.05
N ALA A 65 6.55 21.95 11.55
CA ALA A 65 7.74 22.00 10.72
C ALA A 65 7.80 20.82 9.73
N ILE A 66 7.26 19.66 10.12
CA ILE A 66 7.15 18.48 9.26
C ILE A 66 6.25 18.78 8.06
N HIS A 67 5.02 19.22 8.28
CA HIS A 67 4.07 19.42 7.17
C HIS A 67 4.45 20.58 6.26
N CYS A 68 5.19 21.57 6.77
CA CYS A 68 5.75 22.67 5.97
C CYS A 68 7.08 22.32 5.29
N GLY A 69 7.68 21.16 5.57
CA GLY A 69 9.03 20.80 5.11
C GLY A 69 9.15 20.43 3.63
N GLY A 70 8.04 20.30 2.88
CA GLY A 70 8.05 20.01 1.44
C GLY A 70 8.88 18.77 1.08
N LYS A 71 9.94 18.94 0.27
CA LYS A 71 10.86 17.84 -0.09
C LYS A 71 11.51 17.18 1.13
N LEU A 72 11.81 17.93 2.18
CA LEU A 72 12.41 17.38 3.41
C LEU A 72 11.44 16.42 4.11
N PHE A 73 10.14 16.74 4.09
CA PHE A 73 9.11 15.87 4.63
C PHE A 73 8.96 14.58 3.82
N LYS A 74 9.02 14.67 2.49
CA LYS A 74 9.02 13.49 1.61
C LYS A 74 10.16 12.53 1.95
N GLN A 75 11.37 13.05 2.13
CA GLN A 75 12.51 12.23 2.53
C GLN A 75 12.32 11.66 3.95
N TYR A 76 11.88 12.49 4.89
CA TYR A 76 11.63 12.08 6.28
C TYR A 76 10.63 10.91 6.38
N ILE A 77 9.55 10.90 5.59
CA ILE A 77 8.54 9.83 5.64
C ILE A 77 9.07 8.51 5.02
N VAL A 78 9.93 8.59 4.00
CA VAL A 78 10.61 7.41 3.44
C VAL A 78 11.61 6.84 4.42
N ASP A 79 12.41 7.69 5.06
CA ASP A 79 13.35 7.26 6.09
C ASP A 79 12.62 6.65 7.29
N ALA A 80 11.51 7.23 7.72
CA ALA A 80 10.66 6.67 8.76
C ALA A 80 10.18 5.25 8.42
N TYR A 81 9.76 5.02 7.17
CA TYR A 81 9.37 3.70 6.68
C TYR A 81 10.56 2.72 6.66
N ILE A 82 11.69 3.13 6.08
CA ILE A 82 12.89 2.27 5.96
C ILE A 82 13.42 1.90 7.35
N LYS A 83 13.52 2.87 8.27
CA LYS A 83 13.95 2.62 9.66
C LYS A 83 13.00 1.65 10.36
N THR A 84 11.70 1.80 10.15
CA THR A 84 10.69 0.90 10.72
C THR A 84 10.84 -0.53 10.20
N GLU A 85 11.04 -0.70 8.88
CA GLU A 85 11.27 -2.01 8.28
C GLU A 85 12.60 -2.62 8.76
N GLN A 86 13.67 -1.83 8.80
CA GLN A 86 14.96 -2.26 9.32
C GLN A 86 14.85 -2.70 10.78
N ASN A 87 14.11 -1.99 11.62
CA ASN A 87 13.87 -2.36 13.02
C ASN A 87 13.05 -3.67 13.18
N ARG A 88 12.32 -4.10 12.14
CA ARG A 88 11.60 -5.39 12.13
C ARG A 88 12.50 -6.57 11.74
N LEU A 89 13.56 -6.35 10.96
CA LEU A 89 14.44 -7.42 10.47
C LEU A 89 15.18 -8.21 11.58
N PRO A 90 15.69 -7.60 12.66
CA PRO A 90 16.31 -8.32 13.77
C PRO A 90 15.39 -9.37 14.38
N PHE A 91 14.09 -9.08 14.50
CA PHE A 91 13.13 -10.04 15.00
C PHE A 91 13.09 -11.30 14.12
N TYR A 92 12.97 -11.14 12.80
CA TYR A 92 12.99 -12.27 11.88
C TYR A 92 14.33 -13.02 11.90
N ARG A 93 15.46 -12.31 11.98
CA ARG A 93 16.80 -12.91 12.07
C ARG A 93 16.96 -13.78 13.33
N GLN A 94 16.47 -13.33 14.48
CA GLN A 94 16.64 -14.01 15.76
C GLN A 94 15.58 -15.10 16.02
N ASN A 95 14.36 -14.93 15.50
CA ASN A 95 13.21 -15.78 15.80
C ASN A 95 12.85 -16.73 14.64
N GLN A 96 13.84 -17.24 13.90
CA GLN A 96 13.60 -18.13 12.75
C GLN A 96 12.80 -19.41 13.08
N LYS A 97 12.73 -19.84 14.35
CA LYS A 97 11.90 -20.99 14.76
C LYS A 97 10.39 -20.69 14.83
N VAL A 98 10.01 -19.41 14.96
CA VAL A 98 8.61 -18.98 15.15
C VAL A 98 7.82 -18.97 13.84
N PRO A 99 8.31 -18.39 12.72
CA PRO A 99 7.80 -18.79 11.42
C PRO A 99 8.13 -20.28 11.27
N ARG A 100 7.21 -21.11 10.80
CA ARG A 100 7.40 -22.57 10.62
C ARG A 100 8.46 -22.88 9.56
N VAL A 101 9.70 -22.50 9.83
CA VAL A 101 10.86 -22.64 8.94
C VAL A 101 11.28 -24.11 8.84
N GLU A 102 10.83 -24.95 9.77
CA GLU A 102 11.00 -26.41 9.76
C GLU A 102 10.50 -27.09 8.47
N LEU A 103 9.52 -26.50 7.78
CA LEU A 103 9.07 -26.95 6.45
C LEU A 103 10.11 -26.73 5.32
N TYR A 104 11.20 -26.03 5.60
CA TYR A 104 12.24 -25.68 4.63
C TYR A 104 13.60 -26.35 4.92
N GLN A 105 13.64 -27.33 5.83
CA GLN A 105 14.85 -28.11 6.11
C GLN A 105 15.47 -28.65 4.82
N GLY A 106 14.66 -29.26 3.94
CA GLY A 106 15.15 -29.80 2.67
C GLY A 106 15.70 -28.75 1.68
N LEU A 107 15.18 -27.52 1.71
CA LEU A 107 15.75 -26.41 0.91
C LEU A 107 17.10 -25.95 1.48
N MET A 108 17.21 -25.89 2.80
CA MET A 108 18.45 -25.55 3.50
C MET A 108 19.54 -26.60 3.23
N ASP A 109 19.16 -27.88 3.25
CA ASP A 109 20.06 -29.00 2.98
C ASP A 109 20.55 -28.99 1.52
N HIS A 110 19.66 -28.69 0.57
CA HIS A 110 20.03 -28.54 -0.85
C HIS A 110 21.00 -27.37 -1.09
N LEU A 111 20.72 -26.18 -0.53
CA LEU A 111 21.59 -25.01 -0.66
C LEU A 111 22.95 -25.23 0.03
N ALA A 112 22.99 -25.94 1.15
CA ALA A 112 24.22 -26.31 1.82
C ALA A 112 25.06 -27.28 0.96
N ASN A 113 24.43 -28.23 0.28
CA ASN A 113 25.09 -29.15 -0.64
C ASN A 113 25.64 -28.42 -1.88
N GLU A 114 24.88 -27.54 -2.51
CA GLU A 114 25.38 -26.71 -3.64
C GLU A 114 26.58 -25.84 -3.22
N ALA A 115 26.48 -25.15 -2.08
CA ALA A 115 27.59 -24.33 -1.58
C ALA A 115 28.84 -25.16 -1.27
N HIS A 116 28.66 -26.40 -0.80
CA HIS A 116 29.76 -27.34 -0.59
C HIS A 116 30.43 -27.77 -1.90
N ILE A 117 29.63 -28.04 -2.94
CA ILE A 117 30.12 -28.38 -4.29
C ILE A 117 30.93 -27.22 -4.89
N GLU A 118 30.51 -25.97 -4.67
CA GLU A 118 31.20 -24.77 -5.17
C GLU A 118 32.36 -24.29 -4.27
N GLY A 119 32.63 -24.97 -3.15
CA GLY A 119 33.67 -24.57 -2.19
C GLY A 119 33.39 -23.25 -1.47
N LEU A 120 32.15 -22.76 -1.50
CA LEU A 120 31.72 -21.54 -0.84
C LEU A 120 31.38 -21.84 0.62
N ARG A 121 31.72 -20.92 1.53
CA ARG A 121 31.21 -20.97 2.91
C ARG A 121 29.81 -20.35 2.93
N PRO A 122 28.72 -21.13 3.07
CA PRO A 122 27.40 -20.56 3.11
C PRO A 122 27.26 -19.66 4.36
N GLY A 123 26.87 -18.40 4.15
CA GLY A 123 26.45 -17.53 5.23
C GLY A 123 25.17 -18.05 5.90
N ARG A 124 24.75 -17.42 7.01
CA ARG A 124 23.47 -17.78 7.65
C ARG A 124 22.30 -17.33 6.77
N VAL A 125 21.61 -18.30 6.17
CA VAL A 125 20.36 -18.03 5.41
C VAL A 125 19.27 -17.61 6.39
N ILE A 126 18.62 -16.48 6.11
CA ILE A 126 17.49 -15.96 6.88
C ILE A 126 16.27 -16.00 5.97
N ILE A 127 15.27 -16.81 6.32
CA ILE A 127 14.04 -16.91 5.54
C ILE A 127 13.06 -15.87 6.06
N LEU A 128 12.65 -14.95 5.19
CA LEU A 128 11.56 -14.03 5.47
C LEU A 128 10.22 -14.75 5.28
N PRO A 129 9.29 -14.67 6.24
CA PRO A 129 7.97 -15.24 6.09
C PRO A 129 7.15 -14.49 5.04
N SER A 130 6.11 -15.11 4.51
CA SER A 130 5.15 -14.46 3.60
C SER A 130 4.36 -13.32 4.24
N SER A 131 4.33 -13.23 5.57
CA SER A 131 3.78 -12.08 6.29
C SER A 131 4.61 -10.81 6.11
N PHE A 132 5.90 -10.93 5.78
CA PHE A 132 6.75 -9.80 5.45
C PHE A 132 6.41 -9.27 4.05
N GLN A 133 5.86 -8.07 4.00
CA GLN A 133 5.24 -7.55 2.79
C GLN A 133 6.27 -7.16 1.72
N GLY A 134 5.96 -7.43 0.45
CA GLY A 134 6.81 -7.07 -0.69
C GLY A 134 7.91 -8.09 -1.02
N ASN A 135 8.01 -9.20 -0.29
CA ASN A 135 8.89 -10.30 -0.69
C ASN A 135 8.20 -11.25 -1.71
N PRO A 136 8.96 -12.05 -2.47
CA PRO A 136 8.40 -12.98 -3.47
C PRO A 136 7.40 -13.98 -2.88
N ARG A 137 7.60 -14.44 -1.64
CA ARG A 137 6.70 -15.40 -0.97
C ARG A 137 5.34 -14.77 -0.65
N ALA A 138 5.33 -13.52 -0.20
CA ALA A 138 4.12 -12.75 0.04
C ALA A 138 3.33 -12.57 -1.26
N MET A 139 4.03 -12.24 -2.37
CA MET A 139 3.41 -12.12 -3.69
C MET A 139 2.81 -13.44 -4.17
N GLN A 140 3.59 -14.53 -4.10
CA GLN A 140 3.13 -15.87 -4.48
C GLN A 140 1.95 -16.31 -3.60
N GLN A 141 2.00 -16.01 -2.31
CA GLN A 141 0.90 -16.32 -1.39
C GLN A 141 -0.36 -15.56 -1.78
N ASN A 142 -0.30 -14.25 -1.98
CA ASN A 142 -1.45 -13.44 -2.37
C ASN A 142 -2.05 -13.89 -3.70
N TYR A 143 -1.20 -14.25 -4.67
CA TYR A 143 -1.65 -14.81 -5.95
C TYR A 143 -2.39 -16.14 -5.77
N GLN A 144 -1.80 -17.10 -5.06
CA GLN A 144 -2.44 -18.39 -4.80
C GLN A 144 -3.74 -18.25 -4.01
N ASP A 145 -3.79 -17.33 -3.06
CA ASP A 145 -4.99 -17.02 -2.30
C ASP A 145 -6.10 -16.49 -3.23
N ALA A 146 -5.78 -15.51 -4.09
CA ALA A 146 -6.73 -15.00 -5.08
C ALA A 146 -7.23 -16.11 -6.03
N MET A 147 -6.32 -16.97 -6.50
CA MET A 147 -6.66 -18.11 -7.35
C MET A 147 -7.57 -19.13 -6.64
N ALA A 148 -7.39 -19.35 -5.33
CA ALA A 148 -8.27 -20.22 -4.56
C ALA A 148 -9.69 -19.64 -4.43
N VAL A 149 -9.83 -18.32 -4.25
CA VAL A 149 -11.14 -17.64 -4.29
C VAL A 149 -11.79 -17.86 -5.64
N VAL A 150 -11.07 -17.58 -6.74
CA VAL A 150 -11.59 -17.73 -8.11
C VAL A 150 -11.93 -19.19 -8.42
N ARG A 151 -11.14 -20.16 -7.95
CA ARG A 151 -11.41 -21.59 -8.13
C ARG A 151 -12.72 -21.99 -7.44
N LYS A 152 -13.00 -21.49 -6.24
CA LYS A 152 -14.21 -21.81 -5.48
C LYS A 152 -15.45 -21.09 -6.00
N TYR A 153 -15.34 -19.78 -6.24
CA TYR A 153 -16.47 -18.90 -6.55
C TYR A 153 -16.62 -18.58 -8.04
N ARG A 154 -15.77 -19.17 -8.89
CA ARG A 154 -15.68 -18.95 -10.34
C ARG A 154 -15.06 -17.59 -10.70
N LYS A 155 -15.05 -17.28 -12.01
CA LYS A 155 -14.44 -16.07 -12.55
C LYS A 155 -15.09 -14.80 -11.97
N PRO A 156 -14.30 -13.73 -11.75
CA PRO A 156 -14.81 -12.40 -11.44
C PRO A 156 -15.79 -11.89 -12.50
N ASP A 157 -16.81 -11.17 -12.05
CA ASP A 157 -17.81 -10.52 -12.89
C ASP A 157 -17.44 -9.06 -13.18
N LEU A 158 -16.81 -8.38 -12.20
CA LEU A 158 -16.36 -6.99 -12.32
C LEU A 158 -14.88 -6.86 -11.97
N PHE A 159 -14.19 -6.00 -12.73
CA PHE A 159 -12.85 -5.52 -12.43
C PHE A 159 -12.89 -4.00 -12.30
N ILE A 160 -12.76 -3.50 -11.07
CA ILE A 160 -12.86 -2.08 -10.77
C ILE A 160 -11.47 -1.53 -10.47
N THR A 161 -11.12 -0.44 -11.15
CA THR A 161 -9.91 0.33 -10.84
C THR A 161 -10.31 1.67 -10.25
N PHE A 162 -9.90 1.93 -9.01
CA PHE A 162 -10.09 3.22 -8.34
C PHE A 162 -8.75 3.95 -8.26
N THR A 163 -8.69 5.12 -8.87
CA THR A 163 -7.45 5.91 -9.01
C THR A 163 -7.54 7.17 -8.18
N CYS A 164 -6.50 7.48 -7.41
CA CYS A 164 -6.45 8.74 -6.70
C CYS A 164 -6.35 9.93 -7.66
N ASN A 165 -7.09 10.99 -7.37
CA ASN A 165 -6.98 12.26 -8.07
C ASN A 165 -6.43 13.34 -7.12
N PRO A 166 -5.27 13.96 -7.42
CA PRO A 166 -4.68 14.97 -6.55
C PRO A 166 -5.47 16.30 -6.58
N THR A 167 -6.36 16.49 -7.56
CA THR A 167 -7.21 17.69 -7.66
C THR A 167 -8.49 17.60 -6.82
N TRP A 168 -8.71 16.48 -6.10
CA TRP A 168 -9.83 16.38 -5.18
C TRP A 168 -9.85 17.54 -4.19
N ARG A 169 -11.05 18.10 -4.02
CA ARG A 169 -11.31 19.27 -3.17
C ARG A 169 -10.75 19.09 -1.76
N GLU A 170 -10.92 17.91 -1.17
CA GLU A 170 -10.43 17.60 0.19
C GLU A 170 -8.90 17.65 0.31
N ILE A 171 -8.19 17.42 -0.80
CA ILE A 171 -6.73 17.61 -0.84
C ILE A 171 -6.43 19.10 -0.98
N GLN A 172 -7.02 19.76 -1.97
CA GLN A 172 -6.74 21.16 -2.30
C GLN A 172 -7.03 22.12 -1.14
N GLU A 173 -8.17 21.94 -0.46
CA GLU A 173 -8.57 22.77 0.69
C GLU A 173 -7.66 22.61 1.93
N GLN A 174 -6.91 21.51 2.01
CA GLN A 174 -6.04 21.19 3.15
C GLN A 174 -4.56 21.51 2.88
N LEU A 175 -4.22 22.03 1.71
CA LEU A 175 -2.87 22.50 1.39
C LEU A 175 -2.60 23.85 2.05
N PHE A 176 -1.41 24.02 2.61
CA PHE A 176 -0.97 25.33 3.04
C PHE A 176 -0.60 26.21 1.84
N PRO A 177 -0.60 27.56 1.98
CA PRO A 177 -0.22 28.46 0.91
C PRO A 177 1.14 28.09 0.28
N GLY A 178 1.17 27.93 -1.04
CA GLY A 178 2.37 27.55 -1.80
C GLY A 178 2.71 26.06 -1.80
N GLN A 179 1.92 25.20 -1.15
CA GLN A 179 2.10 23.74 -1.23
C GLN A 179 1.43 23.14 -2.46
N THR A 180 2.01 22.06 -2.96
CA THR A 180 1.38 21.20 -3.97
C THR A 180 0.95 19.87 -3.35
N PRO A 181 0.01 19.12 -3.96
CA PRO A 181 -0.36 17.79 -3.47
C PRO A 181 0.84 16.85 -3.27
N SER A 182 1.85 16.92 -4.15
CA SER A 182 3.07 16.12 -4.06
C SER A 182 3.84 16.40 -2.76
N ASP A 183 3.72 17.60 -2.17
CA ASP A 183 4.36 17.98 -0.90
C ASP A 183 3.68 17.40 0.33
N ARG A 184 2.47 16.86 0.18
CA ARG A 184 1.65 16.29 1.26
C ARG A 184 1.25 14.84 0.95
N PRO A 185 2.23 13.89 0.91
CA PRO A 185 1.92 12.48 0.71
C PRO A 185 1.03 11.90 1.82
N ASP A 186 1.05 12.50 3.02
CA ASP A 186 0.14 12.15 4.11
C ASP A 186 -1.31 12.45 3.78
N LEU A 187 -1.60 13.60 3.16
CA LEU A 187 -2.97 13.97 2.76
C LEU A 187 -3.47 13.07 1.62
N ILE A 188 -2.64 12.87 0.58
CA ILE A 188 -3.00 12.02 -0.56
C ILE A 188 -3.41 10.62 -0.08
N THR A 189 -2.59 10.00 0.76
CA THR A 189 -2.86 8.64 1.24
C THR A 189 -4.10 8.56 2.14
N ARG A 190 -4.33 9.56 3.00
CA ARG A 190 -5.51 9.63 3.88
C ARG A 190 -6.80 9.85 3.10
N VAL A 191 -6.83 10.84 2.21
CA VAL A 191 -8.02 11.15 1.40
C VAL A 191 -8.36 9.97 0.49
N PHE A 192 -7.35 9.38 -0.18
CA PHE A 192 -7.57 8.18 -0.97
C PHE A 192 -8.13 7.03 -0.13
N LYS A 193 -7.59 6.78 1.06
CA LYS A 193 -8.10 5.72 1.93
C LYS A 193 -9.55 5.98 2.38
N LEU A 194 -9.90 7.22 2.70
CA LEU A 194 -11.26 7.60 3.07
C LEU A 194 -12.24 7.38 1.91
N LYS A 195 -11.94 7.91 0.72
CA LYS A 195 -12.79 7.73 -0.46
C LYS A 195 -12.89 6.26 -0.90
N LEU A 196 -11.78 5.52 -0.82
CA LEU A 196 -11.78 4.09 -1.10
C LEU A 196 -12.67 3.33 -0.10
N ASN A 197 -12.66 3.69 1.18
CA ASN A 197 -13.54 3.06 2.17
C ASN A 197 -15.01 3.33 1.88
N GLU A 198 -15.37 4.55 1.47
CA GLU A 198 -16.75 4.85 1.07
C GLU A 198 -17.17 4.02 -0.15
N LEU A 199 -16.30 3.93 -1.17
CA LEU A 199 -16.56 3.08 -2.34
C LEU A 199 -16.74 1.60 -1.97
N ILE A 200 -15.90 1.08 -1.07
CA ILE A 200 -15.99 -0.28 -0.54
C ILE A 200 -17.34 -0.49 0.17
N ASP A 201 -17.77 0.48 0.97
CA ASP A 201 -19.05 0.43 1.68
C ASP A 201 -20.24 0.50 0.72
N ASP A 202 -20.19 1.35 -0.31
CA ASP A 202 -21.21 1.42 -1.36
C ASP A 202 -21.36 0.07 -2.07
N ILE A 203 -20.24 -0.51 -2.54
CA ILE A 203 -20.26 -1.75 -3.30
C ILE A 203 -20.66 -2.95 -2.43
N PHE A 204 -20.06 -3.10 -1.25
CA PHE A 204 -20.19 -4.34 -0.47
C PHE A 204 -21.27 -4.29 0.61
N LYS A 205 -21.65 -3.11 1.11
CA LYS A 205 -22.73 -2.97 2.11
C LYS A 205 -24.03 -2.46 1.50
N LYS A 206 -23.96 -1.44 0.64
CA LYS A 206 -25.15 -0.88 -0.03
C LYS A 206 -25.54 -1.64 -1.30
N HIS A 207 -24.68 -2.56 -1.77
CA HIS A 207 -24.93 -3.44 -2.91
C HIS A 207 -25.27 -2.68 -4.20
N ILE A 208 -24.67 -1.51 -4.43
CA ILE A 208 -25.00 -0.66 -5.59
C ILE A 208 -24.73 -1.35 -6.94
N LEU A 209 -23.82 -2.33 -6.97
CA LEU A 209 -23.48 -3.14 -8.15
C LEU A 209 -24.01 -4.59 -8.06
N GLY A 210 -24.92 -4.85 -7.13
CA GLY A 210 -25.41 -6.19 -6.80
C GLY A 210 -24.72 -6.81 -5.58
N ARG A 211 -25.24 -7.94 -5.10
CA ARG A 211 -24.67 -8.62 -3.93
C ARG A 211 -23.36 -9.30 -4.29
N THR A 212 -22.30 -8.96 -3.56
CA THR A 212 -20.97 -9.57 -3.72
C THR A 212 -20.86 -10.84 -2.88
N ILE A 213 -20.51 -11.97 -3.51
CA ILE A 213 -20.20 -13.22 -2.80
C ILE A 213 -18.75 -13.24 -2.38
N ALA A 214 -17.84 -12.84 -3.28
CA ALA A 214 -16.41 -12.84 -3.01
C ALA A 214 -15.72 -11.65 -3.70
N ASN A 215 -14.70 -11.14 -3.05
CA ASN A 215 -13.84 -10.10 -3.58
C ASN A 215 -12.38 -10.30 -3.15
N VAL A 216 -11.49 -9.71 -3.94
CA VAL A 216 -10.06 -9.54 -3.66
C VAL A 216 -9.68 -8.15 -4.16
N PHE A 217 -8.95 -7.37 -3.38
CA PHE A 217 -8.39 -6.11 -3.85
C PHE A 217 -6.91 -5.95 -3.50
N VAL A 218 -6.22 -5.14 -4.30
CA VAL A 218 -4.82 -4.77 -4.10
C VAL A 218 -4.67 -3.27 -4.33
N ILE A 219 -3.87 -2.63 -3.48
CA ILE A 219 -3.42 -1.25 -3.60
C ILE A 219 -2.04 -1.26 -4.20
N GLU A 220 -1.91 -0.62 -5.34
CA GLU A 220 -0.68 -0.44 -6.07
C GLU A 220 -0.32 1.04 -6.17
N PHE A 221 0.97 1.32 -6.16
CA PHE A 221 1.49 2.67 -6.42
C PHE A 221 2.13 2.58 -7.79
N GLN A 222 1.34 2.88 -8.82
CA GLN A 222 1.81 2.83 -10.20
C GLN A 222 2.88 3.91 -10.44
N LYS A 223 3.57 3.83 -11.59
CA LYS A 223 4.62 4.79 -12.00
C LYS A 223 4.19 6.27 -11.94
N ARG A 224 2.88 6.55 -11.86
CA ARG A 224 2.28 7.89 -11.77
C ARG A 224 2.30 8.52 -10.37
N GLY A 225 2.87 7.86 -9.37
CA GLY A 225 3.07 8.45 -8.04
C GLY A 225 1.92 8.25 -7.06
N LEU A 226 0.71 8.01 -7.56
CA LEU A 226 -0.51 8.02 -6.79
C LEU A 226 -0.99 6.60 -6.45
N PRO A 227 -1.78 6.44 -5.38
CA PRO A 227 -2.34 5.14 -5.04
C PRO A 227 -3.48 4.78 -5.99
N HIS A 228 -3.51 3.51 -6.39
CA HIS A 228 -4.56 2.90 -7.18
C HIS A 228 -5.03 1.63 -6.48
N CYS A 229 -6.33 1.37 -6.53
CA CYS A 229 -6.91 0.12 -6.06
C CYS A 229 -7.42 -0.67 -7.26
N HIS A 230 -7.02 -1.93 -7.36
CA HIS A 230 -7.60 -2.90 -8.29
C HIS A 230 -8.44 -3.89 -7.49
N MET A 231 -9.72 -4.01 -7.83
CA MET A 231 -10.67 -4.90 -7.16
C MET A 231 -11.25 -5.90 -8.16
N LEU A 232 -11.20 -7.18 -7.80
CA LEU A 232 -11.95 -8.25 -8.46
C LEU A 232 -13.17 -8.57 -7.62
N ILE A 233 -14.34 -8.57 -8.25
CA ILE A 233 -15.62 -8.81 -7.57
C ILE A 233 -16.36 -9.95 -8.27
N ILE A 234 -16.85 -10.89 -7.47
CA ILE A 234 -17.69 -12.02 -7.88
C ILE A 234 -19.08 -11.78 -7.29
N LEU A 235 -20.07 -11.60 -8.16
CA LEU A 235 -21.44 -11.29 -7.82
C LEU A 235 -22.27 -12.57 -7.57
N ASN A 236 -23.35 -12.41 -6.82
CA ASN A 236 -24.36 -13.43 -6.66
C ASN A 236 -24.98 -13.78 -8.02
N SER A 237 -25.31 -15.05 -8.24
CA SER A 237 -25.91 -15.56 -9.49
C SER A 237 -27.16 -14.81 -9.94
N GLU A 238 -27.92 -14.26 -8.99
CA GLU A 238 -29.11 -13.44 -9.26
C GLU A 238 -28.75 -12.06 -9.80
N ASP A 239 -27.65 -11.49 -9.31
CA ASP A 239 -27.19 -10.13 -9.62
C ASP A 239 -26.15 -10.10 -10.75
N LYS A 240 -25.85 -11.26 -11.37
CA LYS A 240 -24.91 -11.34 -12.49
C LYS A 240 -25.41 -10.57 -13.71
N ILE A 241 -24.46 -9.96 -14.42
CA ILE A 241 -24.68 -9.26 -15.68
C ILE A 241 -24.99 -10.31 -16.76
N LYS A 242 -26.24 -10.39 -17.19
CA LYS A 242 -26.75 -11.40 -18.14
C LYS A 242 -27.37 -10.79 -19.40
N SER A 243 -27.59 -9.48 -19.42
CA SER A 243 -28.27 -8.76 -20.50
C SER A 243 -27.65 -7.39 -20.69
N ASP A 244 -27.85 -6.83 -21.88
CA ASP A 244 -27.36 -5.51 -22.26
C ASP A 244 -27.95 -4.40 -21.36
N ASN A 245 -29.24 -4.52 -20.99
CA ASN A 245 -29.88 -3.63 -20.02
C ASN A 245 -29.19 -3.61 -18.64
N HIS A 246 -28.54 -4.71 -18.22
CA HIS A 246 -27.76 -4.71 -16.97
C HIS A 246 -26.43 -3.98 -17.15
N ILE A 247 -25.82 -4.06 -18.34
CA ILE A 247 -24.59 -3.33 -18.67
C ILE A 247 -24.87 -1.83 -18.64
N ASP A 248 -25.92 -1.36 -19.31
CA ASP A 248 -26.25 0.07 -19.38
C ASP A 248 -26.56 0.69 -18.01
N ARG A 249 -27.09 -0.11 -17.08
CA ARG A 249 -27.32 0.33 -15.69
C ARG A 249 -26.05 0.47 -14.88
N ILE A 250 -25.03 -0.34 -15.16
CA ILE A 250 -23.77 -0.39 -14.40
C ILE A 250 -22.73 0.54 -15.02
N VAL A 251 -22.69 0.62 -16.34
CA VAL A 251 -21.74 1.40 -17.12
C VAL A 251 -22.52 2.47 -17.86
N CYS A 252 -22.53 3.67 -17.28
CA CYS A 252 -23.12 4.84 -17.92
C CYS A 252 -22.09 5.98 -17.92
N SER A 253 -21.95 6.64 -19.06
CA SER A 253 -21.10 7.83 -19.23
C SER A 253 -21.92 9.12 -19.37
N GLU A 254 -23.24 9.06 -19.11
CA GLU A 254 -24.11 10.22 -19.20
C GLU A 254 -23.85 11.17 -18.03
N MET A 255 -23.86 12.46 -18.34
CA MET A 255 -23.77 13.49 -17.32
C MET A 255 -25.04 13.46 -16.47
N PRO A 256 -24.93 13.43 -15.14
CA PRO A 256 -26.09 13.49 -14.25
C PRO A 256 -26.93 14.73 -14.57
N ASP A 257 -28.24 14.58 -14.65
CA ASP A 257 -29.15 15.69 -14.91
C ASP A 257 -29.03 16.77 -13.83
N ALA A 258 -28.87 18.04 -14.23
CA ALA A 258 -28.64 19.16 -13.31
C ALA A 258 -29.82 19.42 -12.36
N ALA A 259 -31.05 19.16 -12.80
CA ALA A 259 -32.24 19.36 -11.99
C ALA A 259 -32.47 18.20 -11.03
N ARG A 260 -32.15 16.97 -11.44
CA ARG A 260 -32.37 15.76 -10.65
C ARG A 260 -31.22 15.45 -9.68
N PHE A 261 -30.00 15.73 -10.09
CA PHE A 261 -28.77 15.43 -9.34
C PHE A 261 -27.80 16.62 -9.36
N PRO A 262 -28.19 17.79 -8.82
CA PRO A 262 -27.41 19.02 -8.89
C PRO A 262 -26.00 18.85 -8.32
N GLN A 263 -25.84 18.10 -7.23
CA GLN A 263 -24.53 17.85 -6.62
C GLN A 263 -23.61 17.02 -7.53
N LEU A 264 -24.13 15.97 -8.17
CA LEU A 264 -23.34 15.13 -9.09
C LEU A 264 -23.02 15.87 -10.39
N HIS A 265 -23.92 16.73 -10.84
CA HIS A 265 -23.71 17.60 -12.00
C HIS A 265 -22.64 18.68 -11.70
N GLU A 266 -22.68 19.28 -10.51
CA GLU A 266 -21.73 20.31 -10.06
C GLU A 266 -20.33 19.74 -9.79
N CYS A 267 -20.22 18.47 -9.37
CA CYS A 267 -18.94 17.77 -9.27
C CYS A 267 -18.15 17.72 -10.59
N GLY A 268 -18.80 18.00 -11.73
CA GLY A 268 -18.15 18.08 -13.04
C GLY A 268 -17.61 16.74 -13.52
N HIS A 269 -16.74 16.78 -14.53
CA HIS A 269 -16.07 15.60 -15.05
C HIS A 269 -14.98 15.12 -14.08
N ASP A 270 -15.22 14.06 -13.29
CA ASP A 270 -14.13 13.13 -13.02
C ASP A 270 -13.76 12.54 -14.37
N CYS A 271 -12.58 12.90 -14.90
CA CYS A 271 -12.21 12.67 -16.30
C CYS A 271 -12.20 11.17 -16.66
N ALA A 272 -13.36 10.62 -17.01
CA ALA A 272 -13.48 9.32 -17.64
C ALA A 272 -13.08 9.48 -19.11
N ASN A 273 -11.78 9.33 -19.38
CA ASN A 273 -11.29 9.12 -20.73
C ASN A 273 -11.67 7.70 -21.16
N ILE A 274 -12.90 7.51 -21.62
CA ILE A 274 -13.33 6.25 -22.22
C ILE A 274 -12.87 6.27 -23.69
N LYS A 275 -11.72 5.67 -23.96
CA LYS A 275 -11.31 5.34 -25.33
C LYS A 275 -11.70 3.91 -25.64
N LEU A 276 -12.77 3.74 -26.40
CA LEU A 276 -13.09 2.48 -27.07
C LEU A 276 -12.33 2.45 -28.40
N GLN A 277 -11.30 1.60 -28.51
CA GLN A 277 -10.52 1.45 -29.74
C GLN A 277 -10.27 -0.02 -30.09
N ARG A 278 -10.35 -0.33 -31.38
CA ARG A 278 -10.35 -1.70 -31.93
C ARG A 278 -8.95 -2.30 -32.10
N SER A 279 -7.86 -1.56 -31.92
CA SER A 279 -6.49 -2.11 -32.02
C SER A 279 -5.42 -1.29 -31.29
N ILE A 280 -4.30 -1.95 -30.95
CA ILE A 280 -3.20 -1.45 -30.11
C ILE A 280 -2.29 -0.44 -30.85
N GLN A 281 -2.28 -0.43 -32.17
CA GLN A 281 -1.33 0.36 -32.97
C GLN A 281 -1.65 1.86 -33.04
N GLU A 282 -2.91 2.26 -32.81
CA GLU A 282 -3.32 3.68 -32.85
C GLU A 282 -2.90 4.47 -31.58
N CYS A 283 -2.44 3.78 -30.52
CA CYS A 283 -2.05 4.39 -29.24
C CYS A 283 -0.82 5.31 -29.33
N ALA A 284 0.10 5.07 -30.27
CA ALA A 284 1.37 5.80 -30.35
C ALA A 284 1.25 7.17 -31.04
N ALA A 285 0.28 7.33 -31.96
CA ALA A 285 0.16 8.54 -32.78
C ALA A 285 -0.67 9.66 -32.14
N ALA A 286 -1.51 9.35 -31.15
CA ALA A 286 -2.44 10.30 -30.52
C ALA A 286 -1.88 10.99 -29.26
N GLN A 287 -0.66 10.65 -28.82
CA GLN A 287 0.01 11.33 -27.71
C GLN A 287 0.82 12.51 -28.26
N GLY A 288 0.13 13.61 -28.57
CA GLY A 288 0.78 14.91 -28.68
C GLY A 288 1.60 15.16 -27.40
N GLY A 289 2.87 15.52 -27.59
CA GLY A 289 3.91 15.50 -26.56
C GLY A 289 3.52 16.20 -25.26
N LEU A 290 3.08 15.39 -24.30
CA LEU A 290 3.16 15.73 -22.88
C LEU A 290 4.58 15.36 -22.45
N GLU A 291 5.35 16.34 -22.02
CA GLU A 291 6.69 16.13 -21.45
C GLU A 291 6.51 15.47 -20.08
N TRP A 292 6.47 14.13 -20.06
CA TRP A 292 6.28 13.34 -18.85
C TRP A 292 7.64 13.04 -18.21
N ASP A 293 7.90 13.67 -17.06
CA ASP A 293 9.07 13.35 -16.24
C ASP A 293 8.82 12.05 -15.45
N GLU A 294 9.17 10.91 -16.08
CA GLU A 294 9.07 9.58 -15.47
C GLU A 294 9.88 9.44 -14.18
N ILE A 295 11.00 10.16 -14.08
CA ILE A 295 11.90 10.12 -12.92
C ILE A 295 11.20 10.75 -11.72
N LYS A 296 10.61 11.94 -11.91
CA LYS A 296 9.83 12.61 -10.86
C LYS A 296 8.63 11.78 -10.44
N ALA A 297 7.91 11.17 -11.38
CA ALA A 297 6.75 10.35 -11.06
C ALA A 297 7.12 9.08 -10.25
N HIS A 298 8.24 8.43 -10.60
CA HIS A 298 8.78 7.31 -9.84
C HIS A 298 9.24 7.71 -8.44
N ILE A 299 9.88 8.87 -8.31
CA ILE A 299 10.32 9.41 -7.03
C ILE A 299 9.11 9.73 -6.14
N ASP A 300 8.09 10.40 -6.69
CA ASP A 300 6.88 10.77 -5.96
C ASP A 300 6.09 9.54 -5.46
N ALA A 301 6.08 8.44 -6.23
CA ALA A 301 5.45 7.17 -5.83
C ALA A 301 6.03 6.59 -4.54
N ARG A 302 7.32 6.77 -4.30
CA ARG A 302 8.00 6.22 -3.12
C ARG A 302 7.51 6.86 -1.83
N TYR A 303 7.30 8.17 -1.84
CA TYR A 303 6.88 8.91 -0.64
C TYR A 303 5.43 8.59 -0.27
N VAL A 304 4.55 8.50 -1.26
CA VAL A 304 3.16 8.11 -1.06
C VAL A 304 3.06 6.67 -0.56
N LYS A 305 3.83 5.74 -1.15
CA LYS A 305 3.93 4.36 -0.66
C LYS A 305 4.46 4.30 0.78
N ALA A 306 5.48 5.08 1.11
CA ALA A 306 6.01 5.14 2.47
C ALA A 306 4.98 5.68 3.46
N ALA A 307 4.27 6.76 3.10
CA ALA A 307 3.19 7.31 3.92
C ALA A 307 2.09 6.28 4.20
N TRP A 308 1.64 5.55 3.17
CA TRP A 308 0.67 4.46 3.31
C TRP A 308 1.10 3.41 4.33
N ARG A 309 2.38 3.06 4.31
CA ARG A 309 2.97 2.08 5.23
C ARG A 309 3.12 2.63 6.65
N VAL A 310 3.52 3.89 6.80
CA VAL A 310 3.61 4.58 8.09
C VAL A 310 2.25 4.71 8.78
N PHE A 311 1.14 4.72 8.02
CA PHE A 311 -0.21 4.71 8.58
C PHE A 311 -0.81 3.30 8.73
N GLU A 312 -0.05 2.24 8.47
CA GLU A 312 -0.51 0.85 8.55
C GLU A 312 -1.76 0.55 7.70
N PHE A 313 -1.92 1.28 6.60
CA PHE A 313 -3.03 1.00 5.69
C PHE A 313 -2.79 -0.34 4.96
N PRO A 314 -3.82 -1.20 4.83
CA PRO A 314 -3.69 -2.48 4.16
C PRO A 314 -3.40 -2.29 2.67
N LEU A 315 -2.48 -3.10 2.11
CA LEU A 315 -2.18 -3.09 0.68
C LEU A 315 -3.01 -4.08 -0.12
N HIS A 316 -3.64 -5.02 0.53
CA HIS A 316 -4.50 -5.99 -0.11
C HIS A 316 -5.46 -6.50 0.94
N ASP A 317 -6.60 -6.97 0.47
CA ASP A 317 -7.55 -7.68 1.31
C ASP A 317 -8.34 -8.67 0.46
N LYS A 318 -9.00 -9.59 1.15
CA LYS A 318 -9.84 -10.61 0.54
C LYS A 318 -11.02 -10.92 1.44
N SER A 319 -12.18 -11.11 0.81
CA SER A 319 -13.43 -11.52 1.45
C SER A 319 -13.35 -12.80 2.29
N HIS A 320 -12.46 -13.73 1.98
CA HIS A 320 -12.41 -15.05 2.60
C HIS A 320 -11.03 -15.36 3.19
N ALA A 321 -11.03 -15.92 4.40
CA ALA A 321 -9.83 -16.51 4.98
C ALA A 321 -9.48 -17.81 4.23
N ILE A 322 -8.20 -17.96 3.88
CA ILE A 322 -7.69 -19.13 3.16
C ILE A 322 -6.66 -19.80 4.06
N ILE A 323 -6.92 -21.05 4.40
CA ILE A 323 -6.04 -21.88 5.21
C ILE A 323 -5.39 -22.90 4.28
N ARG A 324 -4.07 -22.99 4.34
CA ARG A 324 -3.30 -23.98 3.59
C ARG A 324 -3.00 -25.15 4.51
N LEU A 325 -3.41 -26.34 4.09
CA LEU A 325 -3.06 -27.58 4.76
C LEU A 325 -1.85 -28.16 4.06
N ALA A 326 -0.82 -28.54 4.83
CA ALA A 326 0.30 -29.30 4.32
C ALA A 326 -0.17 -30.76 4.14
N ALA A 327 -0.35 -31.19 2.89
CA ALA A 327 -0.57 -32.60 2.58
C ALA A 327 0.76 -33.19 2.10
N HIS A 328 1.23 -34.23 2.80
CA HIS A 328 2.27 -35.10 2.26
C HIS A 328 1.56 -36.07 1.34
N LEU A 329 1.85 -36.00 0.04
CA LEU A 329 1.42 -37.06 -0.87
C LEU A 329 2.29 -38.28 -0.57
N PRO A 330 1.71 -39.49 -0.46
CA PRO A 330 2.50 -40.71 -0.39
C PRO A 330 3.41 -40.75 -1.62
N ILE A 331 4.70 -40.97 -1.38
CA ILE A 331 5.65 -41.26 -2.45
C ILE A 331 5.26 -42.65 -2.92
N ASP A 332 4.54 -42.74 -4.03
CA ASP A 332 4.34 -44.02 -4.71
C ASP A 332 5.73 -44.56 -5.06
N CYS A 333 6.08 -45.69 -4.43
CA CYS A 333 7.36 -46.38 -4.53
C CYS A 333 7.49 -47.17 -5.84
#